data_AF-A0A6A6XHW7-F1
#
_entry.id   AF-A0A6A6XHW7-F1
#
_cell.length_a   1.000
_cell.length_b   1.000
_cell.length_c   1.000
_cell.angle_alpha   90.00
_cell.angle_beta   90.00
_cell.angle_gamma   90.00
#
_symmetry.space_group_name_H-M   'P 1'
#
loop_
_entity.id
_entity.type
_entity.pdbx_description
1 polymer ?
#
loop_
_entity_poly.entity_id
_entity_poly.type
_entity_poly.pdbx_seq_one_letter_code
_entity_poly.pdbx_strand_id
1 'polypeptide(L)'
;MALDAANDPAWEQAEGVPSLSDPFIQKYLSGRDALVEQEKKQRSDRVFRENLSPTAAEACAIVDQIRFEEQQTLWTKDYEDTLVRQHVDVFPGMMFSLAKDRMEKSKLWKIVSKMPKGALLHCHLEAMVDLDWALEEAFALDGVCITSDGPLSSPIERLKTGFSFTYSTTAAKERVSIWADTYAPNTPIPITTAADSFSDGGRKGFIEWIRSRTTITSEEHLKHHEGPNEAWRKFLSCFPILGSLIYYEPIYRKFIRKLCQQLLDDGVNYVDMRSAFYTPYRCAGQDEFDKDYFNMLEHMDDEIEKFKASAEGKGFWGARMIWTTIRAFDKRAVIKSMKQCIEMKLEFPNLIAGYDLVGQEDLGRPLQDLAPELFWFRKTCAESGVDIPFFFHAGETLGDGDSIDENLFDAILLGTRRIGHGFSLYKHPLLIDMVKEKRILIESCPVSNEVLRLCGSIMSHPLPALLARGVPCSLCNDDPTILGQGVMGMSHDFWQALQGWENLGLAGLGSLAENSVRWASFEDYTAKEWVQDVKDGTMGKGVRAERLKEWIGKWEKFCAWVVDEYGVDENLEPSE
;
A
#
# COMPACT_ATOMS: atom_id res chain seq x y z
N MET A 1 -29.75 -33.79 10.92
CA MET A 1 -30.00 -35.15 11.47
C MET A 1 -29.51 -36.29 10.56
N ALA A 2 -28.37 -36.14 9.86
CA ALA A 2 -27.81 -37.23 9.02
C ALA A 2 -26.27 -37.36 9.13
N LEU A 3 -25.64 -36.70 10.11
CA LEU A 3 -24.18 -36.75 10.34
C LEU A 3 -23.80 -37.49 11.64
N ASP A 4 -24.73 -37.72 12.56
CA ASP A 4 -24.45 -38.42 13.83
C ASP A 4 -24.32 -39.95 13.71
N ALA A 5 -24.48 -40.51 12.50
CA ALA A 5 -24.35 -41.95 12.25
C ALA A 5 -22.92 -42.39 11.86
N ALA A 6 -21.94 -41.48 11.82
CA ALA A 6 -20.61 -41.74 11.25
C ALA A 6 -19.56 -42.26 12.25
N ASN A 7 -19.77 -42.09 13.56
CA ASN A 7 -18.86 -42.58 14.59
C ASN A 7 -19.58 -43.65 15.42
N ASP A 8 -19.30 -44.92 15.15
CA ASP A 8 -19.75 -46.07 15.94
C ASP A 8 -18.53 -46.64 16.70
N PRO A 9 -18.31 -46.24 17.97
CA PRO A 9 -17.17 -46.68 18.75
C PRO A 9 -17.13 -48.21 18.95
N ALA A 10 -18.29 -48.87 18.90
CA ALA A 10 -18.36 -50.33 19.04
C ALA A 10 -17.87 -51.03 17.78
N TRP A 11 -18.19 -50.48 16.60
CA TRP A 11 -17.62 -50.93 15.33
C TRP A 11 -16.11 -50.64 15.25
N GLU A 12 -15.68 -49.43 15.60
CA GLU A 12 -14.25 -49.06 15.63
C GLU A 12 -13.44 -50.01 16.50
N GLN A 13 -13.95 -50.33 17.69
CA GLN A 13 -13.33 -51.28 18.60
C GLN A 13 -13.34 -52.71 18.02
N ALA A 14 -14.41 -53.12 17.35
CA ALA A 14 -14.51 -54.45 16.72
C ALA A 14 -13.54 -54.62 15.53
N GLU A 15 -13.29 -53.56 14.77
CA GLU A 15 -12.31 -53.53 13.67
C GLU A 15 -10.86 -53.31 14.15
N GLY A 16 -10.66 -53.10 15.45
CA GLY A 16 -9.33 -52.88 16.03
C GLY A 16 -8.73 -51.50 15.73
N VAL A 17 -9.59 -50.50 15.51
CA VAL A 17 -9.17 -49.10 15.35
C VAL A 17 -8.57 -48.60 16.67
N PRO A 18 -7.33 -48.09 16.65
CA PRO A 18 -6.67 -47.55 17.85
C PRO A 18 -7.38 -46.33 18.41
N SER A 19 -7.39 -46.18 19.73
CA SER A 19 -7.95 -45.00 20.41
C SER A 19 -6.91 -43.86 20.45
N LEU A 20 -7.39 -42.62 20.50
CA LEU A 20 -6.54 -41.46 20.78
C LEU A 20 -5.76 -41.62 22.09
N SER A 21 -6.27 -42.36 23.07
CA SER A 21 -5.58 -42.60 24.34
C SER A 21 -4.47 -43.65 24.28
N ASP A 22 -4.33 -44.39 23.17
CA ASP A 22 -3.32 -45.44 23.05
C ASP A 22 -1.89 -44.86 23.10
N PRO A 23 -0.93 -45.49 23.81
CA PRO A 23 0.40 -44.91 24.02
C PRO A 23 1.16 -44.58 22.73
N PHE A 24 1.00 -45.39 21.69
CA PHE A 24 1.68 -45.14 20.42
C PHE A 24 1.02 -44.00 19.62
N ILE A 25 -0.30 -43.80 19.75
CA ILE A 25 -1.01 -42.65 19.17
C ILE A 25 -0.60 -41.38 19.91
N GLN A 26 -0.56 -41.39 21.25
CA GLN A 26 -0.08 -40.26 22.06
C GLN A 26 1.38 -39.89 21.72
N LYS A 27 2.24 -40.88 21.49
CA LYS A 27 3.62 -40.65 21.02
C LYS A 27 3.66 -40.00 19.63
N TYR A 28 2.81 -40.45 18.70
CA TYR A 28 2.68 -39.84 17.37
C TYR A 28 2.19 -38.39 17.46
N LEU A 29 1.14 -38.13 18.24
CA LEU A 29 0.58 -36.79 18.45
C LEU A 29 1.61 -35.84 19.08
N SER A 30 2.34 -36.30 20.11
CA SER A 30 3.43 -35.54 20.70
C SER A 30 4.53 -35.20 19.69
N GLY A 31 4.88 -36.15 18.80
CA GLY A 31 5.82 -35.91 17.70
C GLY A 31 5.29 -34.91 16.67
N ARG A 32 4.00 -34.98 16.35
CA ARG A 32 3.31 -34.02 15.47
C ARG A 32 3.35 -32.61 16.06
N ASP A 33 3.01 -32.47 17.33
CA ASP A 33 2.99 -31.18 18.02
C ASP A 33 4.41 -30.58 18.12
N ALA A 34 5.42 -31.41 18.40
CA ALA A 34 6.82 -30.97 18.39
C ALA A 34 7.27 -30.44 17.01
N LEU A 35 6.81 -31.06 15.92
CA LEU A 35 7.09 -30.61 14.54
C LEU A 35 6.37 -29.28 14.22
N VAL A 36 5.10 -29.14 14.63
CA VAL A 36 4.35 -27.88 14.50
C VAL A 36 5.06 -26.75 15.27
N GLU A 37 5.52 -27.00 16.49
CA GLU A 37 6.27 -26.02 17.27
C GLU A 37 7.64 -25.70 16.65
N GLN A 38 8.29 -26.65 15.98
CA GLN A 38 9.52 -26.40 15.24
C GLN A 38 9.29 -25.46 14.04
N GLU A 39 8.16 -25.57 13.35
CA GLU A 39 7.78 -24.65 12.28
C GLU A 39 7.47 -23.25 12.83
N LYS A 40 6.67 -23.16 13.91
CA LYS A 40 6.36 -21.87 14.55
C LYS A 40 7.60 -21.10 15.00
N LYS A 41 8.68 -21.80 15.37
CA LYS A 41 9.98 -21.18 15.72
C LYS A 41 10.66 -20.45 14.56
N GLN A 42 10.27 -20.69 13.31
CA GLN A 42 10.86 -20.08 12.12
C GLN A 42 10.15 -18.79 11.70
N ARG A 43 8.95 -18.54 12.22
CA ARG A 43 8.13 -17.41 11.80
C ARG A 43 8.75 -16.06 12.14
N SER A 44 8.48 -15.04 11.32
CA SER A 44 9.01 -13.69 11.47
C SER A 44 8.47 -12.98 12.71
N ASP A 45 7.23 -13.28 13.10
CA ASP A 45 6.52 -12.69 14.23
C ASP A 45 6.76 -13.42 15.57
N ARG A 46 7.62 -14.46 15.59
CA ARG A 46 7.86 -15.28 16.79
C ARG A 46 8.31 -14.45 18.00
N VAL A 47 9.36 -13.65 17.82
CA VAL A 47 9.93 -12.85 18.92
C VAL A 47 8.90 -11.85 19.44
N PHE A 48 8.08 -11.27 18.55
CA PHE A 48 7.00 -10.37 18.93
C PHE A 48 5.98 -11.09 19.82
N ARG A 49 5.50 -12.27 19.38
CA ARG A 49 4.53 -13.10 20.12
C ARG A 49 5.03 -13.53 21.50
N GLU A 50 6.30 -13.95 21.58
CA GLU A 50 6.92 -14.38 22.85
C GLU A 50 7.06 -13.24 23.88
N ASN A 51 7.01 -11.98 23.43
CA ASN A 51 7.18 -10.79 24.27
C ASN A 51 5.90 -9.96 24.42
N LEU A 52 4.73 -10.49 24.05
CA LEU A 52 3.46 -9.81 24.31
C LEU A 52 3.26 -9.58 25.81
N SER A 53 2.78 -8.38 26.17
CA SER A 53 2.27 -8.13 27.51
C SER A 53 1.01 -8.97 27.76
N PRO A 54 0.60 -9.21 29.02
CA PRO A 54 -0.66 -9.88 29.32
C PRO A 54 -1.86 -9.19 28.65
N THR A 55 -1.90 -7.85 28.67
CA THR A 55 -2.94 -7.05 28.02
C THR A 55 -2.93 -7.22 26.50
N ALA A 56 -1.75 -7.24 25.88
CA ALA A 56 -1.64 -7.46 24.43
C ALA A 56 -2.06 -8.89 24.03
N ALA A 57 -1.72 -9.89 24.86
CA ALA A 57 -2.15 -11.27 24.64
C ALA A 57 -3.68 -11.42 24.75
N GLU A 58 -4.30 -10.75 25.72
CA GLU A 58 -5.75 -10.70 25.88
C GLU A 58 -6.44 -9.98 24.71
N ALA A 59 -5.92 -8.83 24.28
CA ALA A 59 -6.40 -8.14 23.09
C ALA A 59 -6.34 -9.02 21.83
N CYS A 60 -5.28 -9.84 21.68
CA CYS A 60 -5.18 -10.79 20.58
C CYS A 60 -6.29 -11.84 20.64
N ALA A 61 -6.55 -12.42 21.82
CA ALA A 61 -7.62 -13.41 21.99
C ALA A 61 -9.01 -12.83 21.68
N ILE A 62 -9.27 -11.59 22.12
CA ILE A 62 -10.52 -10.88 21.81
C ILE A 62 -10.68 -10.67 20.30
N VAL A 63 -9.63 -10.21 19.61
CA VAL A 63 -9.68 -9.99 18.15
C VAL A 63 -9.87 -11.31 17.40
N ASP A 64 -9.22 -12.40 17.83
CA ASP A 64 -9.40 -13.72 17.23
C ASP A 64 -10.86 -14.20 17.40
N GLN A 65 -11.47 -13.95 18.56
CA GLN A 65 -12.88 -14.26 18.83
C GLN A 65 -13.82 -13.42 17.95
N ILE A 66 -13.60 -12.10 17.86
CA ILE A 66 -14.39 -11.22 16.98
C ILE A 66 -14.28 -11.66 15.52
N ARG A 67 -13.08 -11.99 15.07
CA ARG A 67 -12.84 -12.50 13.72
C ARG A 67 -13.66 -13.76 13.47
N PHE A 68 -13.60 -14.72 14.40
CA PHE A 68 -14.37 -15.96 14.31
C PHE A 68 -15.89 -15.68 14.26
N GLU A 69 -16.41 -14.80 15.12
CA GLU A 69 -17.82 -14.40 15.11
C GLU A 69 -18.23 -13.75 13.78
N GLU A 70 -17.43 -12.84 13.24
CA GLU A 70 -17.71 -12.20 11.95
C GLU A 70 -17.70 -13.19 10.79
N GLN A 71 -16.82 -14.19 10.81
CA GLN A 71 -16.84 -15.27 9.81
C GLN A 71 -18.17 -16.03 9.80
N GLN A 72 -18.80 -16.19 10.96
CA GLN A 72 -20.10 -16.89 11.10
C GLN A 72 -21.32 -15.99 10.87
N THR A 73 -21.17 -14.66 10.94
CA THR A 73 -22.31 -13.72 10.93
C THR A 73 -22.31 -12.75 9.76
N LEU A 74 -21.14 -12.20 9.43
CA LEU A 74 -20.96 -11.17 8.41
C LEU A 74 -20.66 -11.80 7.04
N TRP A 75 -20.02 -12.97 7.01
CA TRP A 75 -19.55 -13.62 5.78
C TRP A 75 -20.38 -14.86 5.41
N THR A 76 -21.70 -14.78 5.57
CA THR A 76 -22.65 -15.84 5.22
C THR A 76 -23.67 -15.36 4.19
N LYS A 77 -24.36 -16.31 3.52
CA LYS A 77 -25.40 -15.99 2.52
C LYS A 77 -26.62 -15.30 3.13
N ASP A 78 -26.86 -15.52 4.42
CA ASP A 78 -28.06 -15.06 5.13
C ASP A 78 -28.02 -13.57 5.54
N TYR A 79 -26.86 -12.90 5.37
CA TYR A 79 -26.64 -11.54 5.88
C TYR A 79 -27.26 -10.41 5.03
N GLU A 80 -27.84 -10.63 3.84
CA GLU A 80 -28.59 -9.57 3.14
C GLU A 80 -29.52 -10.11 2.02
N ASP A 81 -30.82 -9.78 2.08
CA ASP A 81 -31.85 -10.08 1.06
C ASP A 81 -31.54 -9.50 -0.35
N THR A 82 -30.61 -8.55 -0.43
CA THR A 82 -30.19 -7.87 -1.66
C THR A 82 -29.35 -8.75 -2.60
N LEU A 83 -28.54 -9.67 -2.06
CA LEU A 83 -27.70 -10.59 -2.86
C LEU A 83 -28.41 -11.91 -3.19
N VAL A 84 -29.49 -12.24 -2.47
CA VAL A 84 -30.38 -13.39 -2.78
C VAL A 84 -30.95 -13.28 -4.20
N ARG A 85 -31.01 -12.08 -4.78
CA ARG A 85 -31.45 -11.87 -6.17
C ARG A 85 -30.37 -12.12 -7.24
N GLN A 86 -29.10 -12.26 -6.86
CA GLN A 86 -27.96 -12.33 -7.82
C GLN A 86 -27.07 -13.59 -7.71
N HIS A 87 -27.38 -14.59 -6.86
CA HIS A 87 -26.57 -15.82 -6.72
C HIS A 87 -25.06 -15.55 -6.48
N VAL A 88 -24.72 -14.57 -5.63
CA VAL A 88 -23.32 -14.30 -5.26
C VAL A 88 -23.05 -14.91 -3.90
N ASP A 89 -22.13 -15.87 -3.85
CA ASP A 89 -21.63 -16.44 -2.59
C ASP A 89 -20.65 -15.46 -1.93
N VAL A 90 -20.71 -15.36 -0.60
CA VAL A 90 -19.85 -14.48 0.18
C VAL A 90 -19.06 -15.31 1.19
N PHE A 91 -17.78 -15.01 1.33
CA PHE A 91 -16.87 -15.72 2.22
C PHE A 91 -15.74 -14.79 2.72
N PRO A 92 -15.12 -15.10 3.87
CA PRO A 92 -13.96 -14.36 4.39
C PRO A 92 -12.80 -14.34 3.40
N GLY A 93 -12.16 -13.18 3.20
CA GLY A 93 -11.03 -13.06 2.27
C GLY A 93 -11.42 -13.18 0.79
N MET A 94 -12.67 -12.86 0.46
CA MET A 94 -13.07 -12.57 -0.92
C MET A 94 -12.38 -11.30 -1.45
N MET A 95 -12.43 -11.11 -2.77
CA MET A 95 -11.78 -10.00 -3.46
C MET A 95 -12.16 -8.64 -2.85
N PHE A 96 -11.17 -7.77 -2.71
CA PHE A 96 -11.22 -6.46 -2.09
C PHE A 96 -12.38 -5.60 -2.58
N SER A 97 -12.54 -5.47 -3.89
CA SER A 97 -13.60 -4.65 -4.50
C SER A 97 -15.03 -5.13 -4.17
N LEU A 98 -15.19 -6.42 -3.86
CA LEU A 98 -16.46 -7.01 -3.44
C LEU A 98 -16.65 -6.99 -1.92
N ALA A 99 -15.54 -6.98 -1.16
CA ALA A 99 -15.53 -6.98 0.30
C ALA A 99 -15.65 -5.58 0.92
N LYS A 100 -15.22 -4.52 0.20
CA LYS A 100 -14.97 -3.18 0.76
C LYS A 100 -16.11 -2.63 1.61
N ASP A 101 -17.31 -2.54 1.05
CA ASP A 101 -18.47 -1.94 1.73
C ASP A 101 -18.88 -2.71 3.00
N ARG A 102 -18.59 -4.02 3.04
CA ARG A 102 -18.88 -4.89 4.18
C ARG A 102 -17.77 -4.81 5.23
N MET A 103 -16.52 -4.84 4.78
CA MET A 103 -15.33 -4.65 5.60
C MET A 103 -15.47 -3.36 6.42
N GLU A 104 -15.78 -2.23 5.80
CA GLU A 104 -15.82 -0.91 6.47
C GLU A 104 -16.89 -0.78 7.56
N LYS A 105 -17.83 -1.73 7.63
CA LYS A 105 -18.89 -1.81 8.65
C LYS A 105 -18.56 -2.80 9.79
N SER A 106 -17.52 -3.61 9.63
CA SER A 106 -17.14 -4.67 10.58
C SER A 106 -16.57 -4.11 11.91
N LYS A 107 -16.65 -4.89 12.99
CA LYS A 107 -15.93 -4.62 14.24
C LYS A 107 -14.42 -4.68 14.00
N LEU A 108 -13.94 -5.65 13.22
CA LEU A 108 -12.52 -5.74 12.86
C LEU A 108 -12.02 -4.46 12.19
N TRP A 109 -12.81 -3.83 11.32
CA TRP A 109 -12.45 -2.55 10.71
C TRP A 109 -12.29 -1.43 11.73
N LYS A 110 -13.20 -1.32 12.71
CA LYS A 110 -13.08 -0.34 13.79
C LYS A 110 -11.80 -0.51 14.59
N ILE A 111 -11.39 -1.76 14.83
CA ILE A 111 -10.16 -2.11 15.53
C ILE A 111 -8.94 -1.73 14.68
N VAL A 112 -8.88 -2.20 13.43
CA VAL A 112 -7.75 -1.93 12.52
C VAL A 112 -7.59 -0.44 12.23
N SER A 113 -8.70 0.30 12.08
CA SER A 113 -8.68 1.75 11.85
C SER A 113 -8.02 2.53 12.98
N LYS A 114 -8.09 2.03 14.22
CA LYS A 114 -7.45 2.63 15.40
C LYS A 114 -6.05 2.08 15.70
N MET A 115 -5.62 1.02 15.01
CA MET A 115 -4.33 0.38 15.25
C MET A 115 -3.17 1.35 14.94
N PRO A 116 -2.13 1.43 15.78
CA PRO A 116 -0.91 2.15 15.44
C PRO A 116 -0.12 1.34 14.39
N LYS A 117 -0.25 1.71 13.12
CA LYS A 117 0.33 1.01 11.97
C LYS A 117 1.82 1.31 11.75
N GLY A 118 2.36 2.28 12.48
CA GLY A 118 3.78 2.62 12.45
C GLY A 118 4.12 3.52 11.27
N ALA A 119 4.85 3.00 10.29
CA ALA A 119 5.25 3.71 9.08
C ALA A 119 4.62 3.11 7.81
N LEU A 120 4.33 3.97 6.82
CA LEU A 120 4.01 3.59 5.46
C LEU A 120 5.30 3.61 4.63
N LEU A 121 5.80 2.43 4.26
CA LEU A 121 7.09 2.31 3.60
C LEU A 121 7.00 2.10 2.10
N HIS A 122 5.82 2.09 1.49
CA HIS A 122 5.63 1.90 0.05
C HIS A 122 4.31 2.49 -0.40
N CYS A 123 4.38 3.62 -1.09
CA CYS A 123 3.24 4.28 -1.71
C CYS A 123 3.73 5.20 -2.83
N HIS A 124 2.85 5.51 -3.78
CA HIS A 124 3.12 6.42 -4.88
C HIS A 124 2.31 7.71 -4.74
N LEU A 125 3.01 8.84 -4.63
CA LEU A 125 2.44 10.13 -4.25
C LEU A 125 1.25 10.54 -5.14
N GLU A 126 1.36 10.34 -6.45
CA GLU A 126 0.32 10.68 -7.42
C GLU A 126 -0.98 9.88 -7.25
N ALA A 127 -0.93 8.74 -6.58
CA ALA A 127 -2.08 7.86 -6.33
C ALA A 127 -2.52 7.84 -4.87
N MET A 128 -1.94 8.70 -4.04
CA MET A 128 -2.35 8.93 -2.65
C MET A 128 -3.38 10.05 -2.57
N VAL A 129 -4.38 10.08 -3.45
CA VAL A 129 -5.30 11.23 -3.62
C VAL A 129 -6.74 10.89 -3.21
N ASP A 130 -7.29 11.65 -2.28
CA ASP A 130 -8.74 11.69 -2.06
C ASP A 130 -9.36 12.46 -3.23
N LEU A 131 -9.87 11.72 -4.22
CA LEU A 131 -10.31 12.26 -5.50
C LEU A 131 -11.45 13.26 -5.35
N ASP A 132 -12.42 12.96 -4.48
CA ASP A 132 -13.58 13.82 -4.26
C ASP A 132 -13.13 15.17 -3.68
N TRP A 133 -12.27 15.12 -2.66
CA TRP A 133 -11.66 16.32 -2.10
C TRP A 133 -10.84 17.10 -3.14
N ALA A 134 -10.00 16.42 -3.94
CA ALA A 134 -9.15 17.09 -4.93
C ALA A 134 -9.98 17.79 -6.02
N LEU A 135 -11.09 17.17 -6.45
CA LEU A 135 -12.04 17.79 -7.39
C LEU A 135 -12.78 18.97 -6.75
N GLU A 136 -13.16 18.89 -5.47
CA GLU A 136 -13.75 20.02 -4.75
C GLU A 136 -12.80 21.23 -4.69
N GLU A 137 -11.53 21.00 -4.37
CA GLU A 137 -10.49 22.04 -4.39
C GLU A 137 -10.32 22.63 -5.80
N ALA A 138 -10.30 21.78 -6.83
CA ALA A 138 -10.21 22.21 -8.23
C ALA A 138 -11.43 23.03 -8.67
N PHE A 139 -12.64 22.67 -8.23
CA PHE A 139 -13.86 23.42 -8.53
C PHE A 139 -13.93 24.77 -7.82
N ALA A 140 -13.34 24.87 -6.63
CA ALA A 140 -13.32 26.09 -5.83
C ALA A 140 -12.26 27.09 -6.30
N LEU A 141 -11.29 26.65 -7.11
CA LEU A 141 -10.15 27.45 -7.50
C LEU A 141 -10.32 28.03 -8.93
N ASP A 142 -10.31 29.36 -9.03
CA ASP A 142 -10.35 30.05 -10.31
C ASP A 142 -9.15 29.69 -11.19
N GLY A 143 -9.39 29.54 -12.50
CA GLY A 143 -8.37 29.25 -13.50
C GLY A 143 -8.03 27.77 -13.68
N VAL A 144 -8.59 26.86 -12.88
CA VAL A 144 -8.46 25.42 -13.12
C VAL A 144 -9.30 25.00 -14.33
N CYS A 145 -8.65 24.33 -15.27
CA CYS A 145 -9.22 23.91 -16.53
C CYS A 145 -9.02 22.41 -16.76
N ILE A 146 -9.84 21.83 -17.64
CA ILE A 146 -9.63 20.53 -18.24
C ILE A 146 -9.27 20.70 -19.72
N THR A 147 -8.32 19.88 -20.19
CA THR A 147 -7.91 19.75 -21.59
C THR A 147 -7.98 18.30 -22.01
N SER A 148 -8.26 18.06 -23.29
CA SER A 148 -8.21 16.71 -23.89
C SER A 148 -7.51 16.71 -25.25
N ASP A 149 -6.91 15.56 -25.59
CA ASP A 149 -6.24 15.30 -26.87
C ASP A 149 -7.19 15.33 -28.08
N GLY A 150 -8.50 15.32 -27.83
CA GLY A 150 -9.55 15.34 -28.84
C GLY A 150 -10.93 15.63 -28.22
N PRO A 151 -12.00 15.63 -29.03
CA PRO A 151 -13.36 15.79 -28.52
C PRO A 151 -13.75 14.62 -27.60
N LEU A 152 -14.62 14.91 -26.62
CA LEU A 152 -15.19 13.94 -25.67
C LEU A 152 -16.72 13.81 -25.85
N SER A 153 -17.19 13.94 -27.09
CA SER A 153 -18.62 14.04 -27.42
C SER A 153 -19.38 12.72 -27.30
N SER A 154 -18.71 11.59 -27.51
CA SER A 154 -19.30 10.25 -27.39
C SER A 154 -18.80 9.44 -26.18
N PRO A 155 -19.55 8.43 -25.70
CA PRO A 155 -19.07 7.51 -24.66
C PRO A 155 -17.76 6.79 -25.02
N ILE A 156 -17.54 6.50 -26.31
CA ILE A 156 -16.33 5.82 -26.79
C ILE A 156 -15.11 6.75 -26.65
N GLU A 157 -15.24 8.02 -27.03
CA GLU A 157 -14.17 9.02 -26.85
C GLU A 157 -13.92 9.30 -25.37
N ARG A 158 -14.98 9.40 -24.56
CA ARG A 158 -14.89 9.51 -23.10
C ARG A 158 -14.17 8.34 -22.43
N LEU A 159 -14.06 7.19 -23.09
CA LEU A 159 -13.29 6.04 -22.59
C LEU A 159 -11.83 6.06 -23.06
N LYS A 160 -11.57 6.47 -24.30
CA LYS A 160 -10.28 6.26 -24.98
C LYS A 160 -9.39 7.50 -25.08
N THR A 161 -9.99 8.68 -25.13
CA THR A 161 -9.24 9.92 -25.36
C THR A 161 -8.55 10.34 -24.06
N GLY A 162 -7.27 10.71 -24.16
CA GLY A 162 -6.51 11.28 -23.06
C GLY A 162 -7.03 12.66 -22.67
N PHE A 163 -7.00 12.96 -21.38
CA PHE A 163 -7.33 14.27 -20.84
C PHE A 163 -6.47 14.55 -19.61
N SER A 164 -6.36 15.82 -19.26
CA SER A 164 -5.59 16.31 -18.14
C SER A 164 -6.21 17.58 -17.59
N PHE A 165 -5.87 17.89 -16.35
CA PHE A 165 -6.16 19.19 -15.74
C PHE A 165 -4.97 20.14 -15.96
N THR A 166 -5.26 21.43 -15.98
CA THR A 166 -4.25 22.47 -16.13
C THR A 166 -4.74 23.75 -15.48
N TYR A 167 -3.84 24.72 -15.32
CA TYR A 167 -4.19 26.08 -14.93
C TYR A 167 -4.08 27.01 -16.15
N SER A 168 -4.98 27.98 -16.28
CA SER A 168 -4.87 29.01 -17.31
C SER A 168 -5.53 30.32 -16.88
N THR A 169 -4.80 31.41 -17.04
CA THR A 169 -5.36 32.77 -16.89
C THR A 169 -6.23 33.19 -18.09
N THR A 170 -6.11 32.50 -19.22
CA THR A 170 -6.80 32.81 -20.49
C THR A 170 -7.66 31.63 -20.97
N ALA A 171 -8.49 31.08 -20.08
CA ALA A 171 -9.39 29.97 -20.42
C ALA A 171 -10.32 30.30 -21.61
N ALA A 172 -10.74 29.27 -22.36
CA ALA A 172 -11.54 29.46 -23.56
C ALA A 172 -12.86 30.21 -23.27
N LYS A 173 -13.31 31.01 -24.25
CA LYS A 173 -14.58 31.75 -24.18
C LYS A 173 -15.75 30.78 -24.03
N GLU A 174 -16.84 31.22 -23.39
CA GLU A 174 -18.07 30.49 -23.01
C GLU A 174 -18.75 29.59 -24.09
N ARG A 175 -18.30 29.63 -25.35
CA ARG A 175 -18.92 28.91 -26.48
C ARG A 175 -18.18 27.64 -26.91
N VAL A 176 -17.04 27.31 -26.32
CA VAL A 176 -16.30 26.08 -26.63
C VAL A 176 -16.65 25.02 -25.58
N SER A 177 -17.09 23.85 -26.03
CA SER A 177 -17.41 22.71 -25.16
C SER A 177 -16.50 21.54 -25.48
N ILE A 178 -15.89 20.95 -24.45
CA ILE A 178 -15.09 19.72 -24.57
C ILE A 178 -15.94 18.50 -25.00
N TRP A 179 -17.26 18.61 -24.83
CA TRP A 179 -18.25 17.59 -25.19
C TRP A 179 -18.76 17.72 -26.63
N ALA A 180 -18.21 18.62 -27.44
CA ALA A 180 -18.64 18.83 -28.84
C ALA A 180 -17.60 18.31 -29.83
N ASP A 181 -18.04 17.77 -30.97
CA ASP A 181 -17.17 17.29 -32.06
C ASP A 181 -16.26 18.39 -32.62
N THR A 182 -16.63 19.65 -32.43
CA THR A 182 -15.88 20.83 -32.87
C THR A 182 -14.79 21.27 -31.88
N TYR A 183 -14.64 20.58 -30.75
CA TYR A 183 -13.59 20.86 -29.78
C TYR A 183 -12.21 20.71 -30.43
N ALA A 184 -11.40 21.77 -30.34
CA ALA A 184 -10.02 21.73 -30.79
C ALA A 184 -9.13 21.13 -29.67
N PRO A 185 -8.28 20.13 -29.98
CA PRO A 185 -7.39 19.50 -29.01
C PRO A 185 -6.61 20.50 -28.15
N ASN A 186 -6.44 20.16 -26.88
CA ASN A 186 -5.72 20.94 -25.87
C ASN A 186 -6.24 22.36 -25.61
N THR A 187 -7.47 22.68 -26.02
CA THR A 187 -8.12 23.95 -25.68
C THR A 187 -8.56 23.92 -24.21
N PRO A 188 -8.05 24.81 -23.32
CA PRO A 188 -8.41 24.79 -21.91
C PRO A 188 -9.86 25.22 -21.69
N ILE A 189 -10.66 24.34 -21.08
CA ILE A 189 -12.05 24.62 -20.68
C ILE A 189 -12.12 24.73 -19.16
N PRO A 190 -12.73 25.77 -18.57
CA PRO A 190 -12.91 25.85 -17.12
C PRO A 190 -13.56 24.56 -16.58
N ILE A 191 -12.98 23.99 -15.52
CA ILE A 191 -13.41 22.69 -15.00
C ILE A 191 -14.87 22.71 -14.54
N THR A 192 -15.34 23.83 -13.99
CA THR A 192 -16.74 24.04 -13.59
C THR A 192 -17.67 24.02 -14.80
N THR A 193 -17.31 24.71 -15.88
CA THR A 193 -18.07 24.69 -17.14
C THR A 193 -18.15 23.29 -17.73
N ALA A 194 -17.02 22.57 -17.78
CA ALA A 194 -17.00 21.19 -18.28
C ALA A 194 -17.91 20.28 -17.43
N ALA A 195 -17.78 20.34 -16.10
CA ALA A 195 -18.56 19.51 -15.18
C ALA A 195 -20.07 19.81 -15.25
N ASP A 196 -20.47 21.08 -15.25
CA ASP A 196 -21.88 21.46 -15.25
C ASP A 196 -22.58 21.17 -16.58
N SER A 197 -21.83 21.17 -17.68
CA SER A 197 -22.34 20.84 -19.03
C SER A 197 -22.24 19.36 -19.42
N PHE A 198 -21.78 18.50 -18.50
CA PHE A 198 -21.66 17.07 -18.76
C PHE A 198 -23.04 16.43 -19.00
N SER A 199 -23.23 15.78 -20.16
CA SER A 199 -24.53 15.29 -20.60
C SER A 199 -25.13 14.22 -19.70
N ASP A 200 -24.29 13.41 -19.08
CA ASP A 200 -24.70 12.18 -18.39
C ASP A 200 -24.82 12.44 -16.87
N GLY A 201 -25.72 13.35 -16.48
CA GLY A 201 -25.99 13.66 -15.07
C GLY A 201 -25.26 14.88 -14.51
N GLY A 202 -24.79 15.79 -15.38
CA GLY A 202 -24.14 17.04 -14.99
C GLY A 202 -22.90 16.81 -14.13
N ARG A 203 -22.67 17.70 -13.17
CA ARG A 203 -21.48 17.66 -12.31
C ARG A 203 -21.28 16.33 -11.58
N LYS A 204 -22.37 15.71 -11.10
CA LYS A 204 -22.27 14.39 -10.44
C LYS A 204 -21.80 13.32 -11.42
N GLY A 205 -22.36 13.31 -12.63
CA GLY A 205 -21.94 12.41 -13.69
C GLY A 205 -20.49 12.61 -14.11
N PHE A 206 -20.04 13.87 -14.14
CA PHE A 206 -18.66 14.22 -14.43
C PHE A 206 -17.70 13.64 -13.38
N ILE A 207 -18.01 13.79 -12.09
CA ILE A 207 -17.19 13.24 -10.99
C ILE A 207 -17.10 11.70 -11.12
N GLU A 208 -18.20 11.01 -11.36
CA GLU A 208 -18.19 9.55 -11.56
C GLU A 208 -17.42 9.12 -12.82
N TRP A 209 -17.49 9.92 -13.89
CA TRP A 209 -16.67 9.68 -15.07
C TRP A 209 -15.18 9.84 -14.76
N ILE A 210 -14.76 10.91 -14.07
CA ILE A 210 -13.37 11.07 -13.63
C ILE A 210 -12.94 9.88 -12.76
N ARG A 211 -13.76 9.49 -11.77
CA ARG A 211 -13.50 8.32 -10.91
C ARG A 211 -13.27 7.05 -11.73
N SER A 212 -14.13 6.77 -12.71
CA SER A 212 -13.96 5.63 -13.61
C SER A 212 -12.69 5.71 -14.46
N ARG A 213 -12.17 6.91 -14.72
CA ARG A 213 -10.95 7.15 -15.49
C ARG A 213 -9.68 7.12 -14.63
N THR A 214 -9.80 7.23 -13.31
CA THR A 214 -8.67 7.26 -12.35
C THR A 214 -8.60 6.08 -11.39
N THR A 215 -9.51 5.10 -11.52
CA THR A 215 -9.56 3.90 -10.67
C THR A 215 -9.71 2.64 -11.55
N ILE A 216 -9.11 1.52 -11.16
CA ILE A 216 -9.45 0.19 -11.67
C ILE A 216 -10.79 -0.19 -11.04
N THR A 217 -11.85 -0.16 -11.85
CA THR A 217 -13.20 -0.44 -11.38
C THR A 217 -13.34 -1.90 -10.94
N SER A 218 -14.34 -2.20 -10.09
CA SER A 218 -14.63 -3.58 -9.69
C SER A 218 -14.88 -4.49 -10.90
N GLU A 219 -15.55 -3.99 -11.95
CA GLU A 219 -15.78 -4.77 -13.17
C GLU A 219 -14.48 -5.09 -13.90
N GLU A 220 -13.56 -4.13 -14.01
CA GLU A 220 -12.25 -4.35 -14.61
C GLU A 220 -11.43 -5.34 -13.76
N HIS A 221 -11.32 -5.12 -12.46
CA HIS A 221 -10.55 -5.99 -11.56
C HIS A 221 -10.95 -7.48 -11.69
N LEU A 222 -12.25 -7.79 -11.70
CA LEU A 222 -12.79 -9.15 -11.74
C LEU A 222 -12.50 -9.92 -13.05
N LYS A 223 -12.05 -9.25 -14.11
CA LYS A 223 -11.73 -9.88 -15.41
C LYS A 223 -10.36 -10.55 -15.42
N HIS A 224 -10.10 -11.48 -14.49
CA HIS A 224 -8.83 -12.22 -14.38
C HIS A 224 -8.38 -12.90 -15.70
N HIS A 225 -9.31 -13.27 -16.56
CA HIS A 225 -9.03 -13.89 -17.86
C HIS A 225 -8.29 -12.96 -18.86
N GLU A 226 -8.30 -11.65 -18.63
CA GLU A 226 -7.53 -10.67 -19.43
C GLU A 226 -6.07 -10.54 -18.95
N GLY A 227 -5.71 -11.14 -17.80
CA GLY A 227 -4.35 -11.17 -17.25
C GLY A 227 -3.86 -9.84 -16.66
N PRO A 228 -2.64 -9.82 -16.08
CA PRO A 228 -2.09 -8.64 -15.40
C PRO A 228 -1.77 -7.49 -16.36
N ASN A 229 -1.36 -7.76 -17.60
CA ASN A 229 -1.01 -6.73 -18.58
C ASN A 229 -2.17 -5.77 -18.91
N GLU A 230 -3.41 -6.27 -18.91
CA GLU A 230 -4.60 -5.42 -19.10
C GLU A 230 -4.83 -4.51 -17.89
N ALA A 231 -4.74 -5.07 -16.68
CA ALA A 231 -4.86 -4.31 -15.45
C ALA A 231 -3.78 -3.21 -15.37
N TRP A 232 -2.53 -3.53 -15.72
CA TRP A 232 -1.44 -2.57 -15.80
C TRP A 232 -1.68 -1.46 -16.83
N ARG A 233 -2.29 -1.77 -17.99
CA ARG A 233 -2.63 -0.72 -18.97
C ARG A 233 -3.62 0.28 -18.38
N LYS A 234 -4.66 -0.21 -17.70
CA LYS A 234 -5.63 0.63 -16.99
C LYS A 234 -4.95 1.42 -15.87
N PHE A 235 -4.16 0.75 -15.03
CA PHE A 235 -3.40 1.34 -13.93
C PHE A 235 -2.53 2.53 -14.38
N LEU A 236 -1.67 2.32 -15.39
CA LEU A 236 -0.80 3.36 -15.93
C LEU A 236 -1.57 4.54 -16.54
N SER A 237 -2.77 4.31 -17.08
CA SER A 237 -3.59 5.37 -17.66
C SER A 237 -4.15 6.36 -16.63
N CYS A 238 -4.15 6.00 -15.34
CA CYS A 238 -4.71 6.83 -14.26
C CYS A 238 -3.75 7.92 -13.79
N PHE A 239 -2.43 7.62 -13.75
CA PHE A 239 -1.43 8.54 -13.18
C PHE A 239 -1.35 9.91 -13.86
N PRO A 240 -1.36 10.04 -15.21
CA PRO A 240 -1.30 11.36 -15.84
C PRO A 240 -2.49 12.25 -15.46
N ILE A 241 -3.67 11.65 -15.29
CA ILE A 241 -4.89 12.36 -14.91
C ILE A 241 -4.76 12.87 -13.46
N LEU A 242 -4.44 11.97 -12.52
CA LEU A 242 -4.29 12.31 -11.11
C LEU A 242 -3.16 13.33 -10.86
N GLY A 243 -2.00 13.10 -11.48
CA GLY A 243 -0.87 14.03 -11.41
C GLY A 243 -1.25 15.43 -11.90
N SER A 244 -1.91 15.52 -13.06
CA SER A 244 -2.33 16.82 -13.60
C SER A 244 -3.33 17.57 -12.72
N LEU A 245 -4.14 16.86 -11.92
CA LEU A 245 -5.10 17.45 -10.98
C LEU A 245 -4.42 18.11 -9.79
N ILE A 246 -3.38 17.48 -9.23
CA ILE A 246 -2.80 17.87 -7.94
C ILE A 246 -1.52 18.70 -8.03
N TYR A 247 -0.83 18.73 -9.19
CA TYR A 247 0.49 19.37 -9.35
C TYR A 247 0.45 20.88 -9.64
N TYR A 248 -0.67 21.55 -9.36
CA TYR A 248 -0.75 23.00 -9.29
C TYR A 248 -0.61 23.46 -7.83
N GLU A 249 0.31 24.38 -7.55
CA GLU A 249 0.74 24.73 -6.19
C GLU A 249 -0.39 24.89 -5.15
N PRO A 250 -1.45 25.67 -5.39
CA PRO A 250 -2.49 25.87 -4.38
C PRO A 250 -3.23 24.59 -3.99
N ILE A 251 -3.38 23.64 -4.92
CA ILE A 251 -3.96 22.31 -4.66
C ILE A 251 -2.90 21.42 -4.02
N TYR A 252 -1.68 21.41 -4.57
CA TYR A 252 -0.57 20.58 -4.11
C TYR A 252 -0.24 20.79 -2.63
N ARG A 253 -0.11 22.04 -2.17
CA ARG A 253 0.21 22.34 -0.77
C ARG A 253 -0.86 21.80 0.19
N LYS A 254 -2.14 22.01 -0.14
CA LYS A 254 -3.26 21.46 0.65
C LYS A 254 -3.27 19.93 0.60
N PHE A 255 -2.92 19.35 -0.53
CA PHE A 255 -2.83 17.92 -0.73
C PHE A 255 -1.77 17.30 0.18
N ILE A 256 -0.56 17.84 0.23
CA ILE A 256 0.51 17.35 1.13
C ILE A 256 0.05 17.43 2.60
N ARG A 257 -0.57 18.54 3.03
CA ARG A 257 -1.10 18.65 4.39
C ARG A 257 -2.18 17.61 4.69
N LYS A 258 -3.13 17.40 3.77
CA LYS A 258 -4.21 16.41 3.92
C LYS A 258 -3.67 14.98 3.93
N LEU A 259 -2.66 14.68 3.13
CA LEU A 259 -1.95 13.40 3.14
C LEU A 259 -1.35 13.11 4.51
N CYS A 260 -0.58 14.04 5.07
CA CYS A 260 0.00 13.85 6.41
C CYS A 260 -1.09 13.66 7.48
N GLN A 261 -2.19 14.42 7.39
CA GLN A 261 -3.32 14.29 8.31
C GLN A 261 -4.00 12.92 8.20
N GLN A 262 -4.39 12.48 7.00
CA GLN A 262 -5.10 11.20 6.82
C GLN A 262 -4.23 10.01 7.21
N LEU A 263 -2.92 10.06 6.94
CA LEU A 263 -1.98 9.05 7.41
C LEU A 263 -1.96 9.01 8.95
N LEU A 264 -1.83 10.17 9.61
CA LEU A 264 -1.81 10.23 11.07
C LEU A 264 -3.12 9.73 11.69
N ASP A 265 -4.26 10.10 11.11
CA ASP A 265 -5.60 9.65 11.53
C ASP A 265 -5.77 8.14 11.37
N ASP A 266 -5.13 7.55 10.36
CA ASP A 266 -5.07 6.09 10.15
C ASP A 266 -3.96 5.41 10.97
N GLY A 267 -3.37 6.08 11.96
CA GLY A 267 -2.36 5.50 12.84
C GLY A 267 -0.98 5.31 12.19
N VAL A 268 -0.71 5.97 11.07
CA VAL A 268 0.59 6.02 10.40
C VAL A 268 1.33 7.29 10.82
N ASN A 269 2.47 7.13 11.50
CA ASN A 269 3.25 8.24 12.03
C ASN A 269 4.40 8.67 11.11
N TYR A 270 4.77 7.90 10.09
CA TYR A 270 5.85 8.24 9.16
C TYR A 270 5.60 7.66 7.78
N VAL A 271 6.11 8.30 6.71
CA VAL A 271 5.99 7.78 5.34
C VAL A 271 7.24 7.97 4.48
N ASP A 272 7.61 6.93 3.73
CA ASP A 272 8.56 6.99 2.62
C ASP A 272 7.77 6.91 1.28
N MET A 273 7.62 8.04 0.59
CA MET A 273 6.80 8.18 -0.62
C MET A 273 7.65 8.03 -1.89
N ARG A 274 7.12 7.37 -2.92
CA ARG A 274 7.71 7.34 -4.27
C ARG A 274 7.01 8.38 -5.14
N SER A 275 7.77 9.04 -6.01
CA SER A 275 7.22 9.80 -7.14
C SER A 275 8.15 9.60 -8.33
N ALA A 276 7.55 9.49 -9.52
CA ALA A 276 8.28 9.24 -10.77
C ALA A 276 8.80 10.52 -11.45
N PHE A 277 8.67 11.69 -10.82
CA PHE A 277 9.24 12.98 -11.25
C PHE A 277 9.14 13.20 -12.77
N TYR A 278 7.94 13.00 -13.33
CA TYR A 278 7.63 13.28 -14.74
C TYR A 278 6.43 14.21 -14.91
N THR A 279 5.53 14.26 -13.92
CA THR A 279 4.43 15.23 -13.88
C THR A 279 5.01 16.63 -13.68
N PRO A 280 4.75 17.59 -14.58
CA PRO A 280 5.26 18.95 -14.42
C PRO A 280 4.55 19.66 -13.26
N TYR A 281 5.31 20.44 -12.50
CA TYR A 281 4.79 21.27 -11.42
C TYR A 281 4.58 22.71 -11.89
N ARG A 282 3.72 23.46 -11.19
CA ARG A 282 3.45 24.86 -11.48
C ARG A 282 3.18 25.66 -10.22
N CYS A 283 3.96 26.72 -10.02
CA CYS A 283 3.73 27.69 -8.97
C CYS A 283 2.44 28.52 -9.17
N ALA A 284 1.89 29.03 -8.07
CA ALA A 284 0.64 29.76 -8.04
C ALA A 284 0.66 30.96 -9.00
N GLY A 285 -0.39 31.08 -9.83
CA GLY A 285 -0.56 32.19 -10.77
C GLY A 285 0.36 32.18 -11.99
N GLN A 286 1.18 31.13 -12.19
CA GLN A 286 2.01 30.99 -13.39
C GLN A 286 1.29 30.18 -14.48
N ASP A 287 1.35 30.62 -15.73
CA ASP A 287 0.83 29.83 -16.87
C ASP A 287 1.83 28.79 -17.39
N GLU A 288 3.13 28.99 -17.14
CA GLU A 288 4.19 28.06 -17.52
C GLU A 288 4.48 27.07 -16.40
N PHE A 289 4.98 25.89 -16.78
CA PHE A 289 5.48 24.91 -15.80
C PHE A 289 6.84 25.33 -15.26
N ASP A 290 7.12 24.92 -14.03
CA ASP A 290 8.41 25.10 -13.41
C ASP A 290 9.49 24.33 -14.19
N LYS A 291 10.70 24.89 -14.23
CA LYS A 291 11.83 24.34 -15.02
C LYS A 291 12.36 23.00 -14.48
N ASP A 292 12.17 22.76 -13.19
CA ASP A 292 12.64 21.62 -12.42
C ASP A 292 11.70 21.37 -11.23
N TYR A 293 12.13 20.53 -10.28
CA TYR A 293 11.33 20.09 -9.14
C TYR A 293 11.65 20.85 -7.84
N PHE A 294 12.45 21.92 -7.89
CA PHE A 294 12.88 22.64 -6.69
C PHE A 294 11.68 23.16 -5.90
N ASN A 295 10.81 23.95 -6.53
CA ASN A 295 9.65 24.53 -5.84
C ASN A 295 8.66 23.45 -5.37
N MET A 296 8.49 22.37 -6.14
CA MET A 296 7.63 21.24 -5.74
C MET A 296 8.12 20.63 -4.42
N LEU A 297 9.42 20.37 -4.32
CA LEU A 297 10.03 19.79 -3.12
C LEU A 297 10.11 20.79 -1.96
N GLU A 298 10.40 22.07 -2.23
CA GLU A 298 10.38 23.13 -1.22
C GLU A 298 8.99 23.27 -0.61
N HIS A 299 7.95 23.29 -1.45
CA HIS A 299 6.56 23.40 -1.00
C HIS A 299 6.11 22.15 -0.23
N MET A 300 6.57 20.96 -0.64
CA MET A 300 6.33 19.73 0.12
C MET A 300 6.99 19.79 1.51
N ASP A 301 8.29 20.09 1.58
CA ASP A 301 9.05 20.16 2.83
C ASP A 301 8.44 21.16 3.81
N ASP A 302 8.09 22.35 3.31
CA ASP A 302 7.44 23.41 4.06
C ASP A 302 6.09 22.96 4.65
N GLU A 303 5.23 22.29 3.87
CA GLU A 303 3.94 21.79 4.38
C GLU A 303 4.09 20.62 5.38
N ILE A 304 5.06 19.72 5.18
CA ILE A 304 5.37 18.65 6.14
C ILE A 304 5.82 19.26 7.48
N GLU A 305 6.77 20.20 7.47
CA GLU A 305 7.28 20.81 8.70
C GLU A 305 6.21 21.68 9.39
N LYS A 306 5.41 22.43 8.63
CA LYS A 306 4.23 23.14 9.17
C LYS A 306 3.22 22.19 9.81
N PHE A 307 2.97 21.04 9.20
CA PHE A 307 2.06 20.05 9.77
C PHE A 307 2.62 19.48 11.08
N LYS A 308 3.88 19.02 11.09
CA LYS A 308 4.57 18.51 12.29
C LYS A 308 4.58 19.51 13.44
N ALA A 309 4.73 20.81 13.15
CA ALA A 309 4.72 21.87 14.14
C ALA A 309 3.32 22.25 14.64
N SER A 310 2.26 21.85 13.94
CA SER A 310 0.87 22.17 14.29
C SER A 310 0.31 21.24 15.37
N ALA A 311 -0.78 21.65 16.02
CA ALA A 311 -1.47 20.81 17.00
C ALA A 311 -2.05 19.52 16.38
N GLU A 312 -2.49 19.62 15.12
CA GLU A 312 -3.07 18.54 14.31
C GLU A 312 -2.03 17.47 13.97
N GLY A 313 -0.79 17.87 13.66
CA GLY A 313 0.31 16.95 13.36
C GLY A 313 1.02 16.37 14.58
N LYS A 314 0.50 16.56 15.79
CA LYS A 314 1.14 16.04 17.01
C LYS A 314 1.23 14.52 16.97
N GLY A 315 2.46 14.00 16.94
CA GLY A 315 2.74 12.57 16.86
C GLY A 315 3.02 12.07 15.44
N PHE A 316 2.96 12.94 14.42
CA PHE A 316 3.54 12.69 13.12
C PHE A 316 5.06 12.88 13.19
N TRP A 317 5.81 11.86 12.76
CA TRP A 317 7.27 11.82 12.81
C TRP A 317 7.90 12.44 11.57
N GLY A 318 7.19 12.45 10.44
CA GLY A 318 7.61 13.11 9.20
C GLY A 318 7.39 12.27 7.96
N ALA A 319 7.87 12.79 6.84
CA ALA A 319 7.77 12.14 5.54
C ALA A 319 9.06 12.37 4.75
N ARG A 320 9.42 11.41 3.89
CA ARG A 320 10.55 11.52 2.96
C ARG A 320 10.17 10.98 1.59
N MET A 321 10.97 11.34 0.60
CA MET A 321 10.82 10.95 -0.80
C MET A 321 11.90 9.97 -1.22
N ILE A 322 11.49 8.85 -1.81
CA ILE A 322 12.34 7.99 -2.62
C ILE A 322 12.14 8.45 -4.07
N TRP A 323 13.21 8.97 -4.67
CA TRP A 323 13.19 9.44 -6.05
C TRP A 323 13.06 8.26 -6.99
N THR A 324 12.08 8.26 -7.89
CA THR A 324 11.94 7.15 -8.83
C THR A 324 12.05 7.59 -10.28
N THR A 325 12.46 6.64 -11.12
CA THR A 325 12.42 6.78 -12.58
C THR A 325 11.66 5.61 -13.17
N ILE A 326 10.87 5.87 -14.21
CA ILE A 326 10.18 4.80 -14.95
C ILE A 326 11.21 3.92 -15.64
N ARG A 327 11.21 2.62 -15.31
CA ARG A 327 12.21 1.64 -15.78
C ARG A 327 12.22 1.44 -17.29
N ALA A 328 11.09 1.71 -17.96
CA ALA A 328 10.98 1.63 -19.42
C ALA A 328 11.63 2.82 -20.17
N PHE A 329 12.04 3.87 -19.46
CA PHE A 329 12.67 5.03 -20.08
C PHE A 329 14.03 4.69 -20.72
N ASP A 330 14.36 5.45 -21.76
CA ASP A 330 15.66 5.34 -22.42
C ASP A 330 16.79 5.81 -21.49
N LYS A 331 18.01 5.41 -21.84
CA LYS A 331 19.22 5.72 -21.07
C LYS A 331 19.44 7.22 -20.84
N ARG A 332 19.09 8.10 -21.78
CA ARG A 332 19.26 9.55 -21.61
C ARG A 332 18.28 10.10 -20.59
N ALA A 333 17.02 9.68 -20.67
CA ALA A 333 16.00 10.06 -19.71
C ALA A 333 16.33 9.56 -18.29
N VAL A 334 16.79 8.31 -18.16
CA VAL A 334 17.23 7.75 -16.86
C VAL A 334 18.39 8.53 -16.27
N ILE A 335 19.45 8.78 -17.05
CA ILE A 335 20.61 9.56 -16.58
C ILE A 335 20.23 11.00 -16.25
N LYS A 336 19.30 11.62 -17.00
CA LYS A 336 18.79 12.96 -16.68
C LYS A 336 18.08 12.98 -15.32
N SER A 337 17.17 12.04 -15.09
CA SER A 337 16.45 11.90 -13.81
C SER A 337 17.41 11.67 -12.64
N MET A 338 18.40 10.79 -12.82
CA MET A 338 19.44 10.54 -11.81
C MET A 338 20.27 11.78 -11.47
N LYS A 339 20.60 12.64 -12.46
CA LYS A 339 21.27 13.93 -12.18
C LYS A 339 20.39 14.85 -11.36
N GLN A 340 19.11 14.97 -11.73
CA GLN A 340 18.15 15.78 -10.98
C GLN A 340 17.96 15.25 -9.55
N CYS A 341 17.96 13.94 -9.35
CA CYS A 341 17.92 13.33 -8.02
C CYS A 341 19.13 13.76 -7.15
N ILE A 342 20.35 13.74 -7.71
CA ILE A 342 21.56 14.17 -6.99
C ILE A 342 21.50 15.67 -6.69
N GLU A 343 21.10 16.49 -7.66
CA GLU A 343 20.92 17.93 -7.47
C GLU A 343 19.90 18.22 -6.36
N MET A 344 18.73 17.58 -6.39
CA MET A 344 17.70 17.77 -5.37
C MET A 344 18.08 17.15 -4.02
N LYS A 345 18.91 16.11 -3.97
CA LYS A 345 19.46 15.59 -2.71
C LYS A 345 20.40 16.58 -2.04
N LEU A 346 21.15 17.36 -2.81
CA LEU A 346 22.03 18.40 -2.28
C LEU A 346 21.22 19.57 -1.69
N GLU A 347 20.12 19.95 -2.35
CA GLU A 347 19.23 21.02 -1.88
C GLU A 347 18.33 20.58 -0.72
N PHE A 348 17.79 19.36 -0.78
CA PHE A 348 16.84 18.78 0.19
C PHE A 348 17.37 17.48 0.81
N PRO A 349 18.48 17.52 1.57
CA PRO A 349 19.12 16.31 2.10
C PRO A 349 18.22 15.51 3.04
N ASN A 350 17.36 16.18 3.80
CA ASN A 350 16.43 15.53 4.72
C ASN A 350 15.19 14.98 4.01
N LEU A 351 14.78 15.54 2.87
CA LEU A 351 13.59 15.08 2.17
C LEU A 351 13.89 13.88 1.26
N ILE A 352 14.98 13.91 0.48
CA ILE A 352 15.32 12.80 -0.43
C ILE A 352 16.01 11.66 0.34
N ALA A 353 15.32 10.53 0.50
CA ALA A 353 15.79 9.36 1.25
C ALA A 353 16.53 8.32 0.41
N GLY A 354 16.27 8.25 -0.91
CA GLY A 354 16.83 7.20 -1.75
C GLY A 354 16.36 7.25 -3.20
N TYR A 355 16.64 6.16 -3.92
CA TYR A 355 16.31 6.00 -5.34
C TYR A 355 15.67 4.64 -5.64
N ASP A 356 14.76 4.61 -6.62
CA ASP A 356 14.04 3.40 -7.06
C ASP A 356 13.71 3.46 -8.57
N LEU A 357 13.32 2.33 -9.15
CA LEU A 357 12.88 2.16 -10.53
C LEU A 357 11.46 1.59 -10.52
N VAL A 358 10.52 2.26 -11.18
CA VAL A 358 9.09 1.96 -11.11
C VAL A 358 8.48 1.69 -12.49
N GLY A 359 7.21 1.30 -12.51
CA GLY A 359 6.46 0.92 -13.72
C GLY A 359 6.45 -0.59 -13.91
N GLN A 360 5.61 -1.05 -14.85
CA GLN A 360 5.34 -2.47 -15.03
C GLN A 360 6.62 -3.28 -15.21
N GLU A 361 6.88 -4.20 -14.28
CA GLU A 361 8.09 -5.00 -14.24
C GLU A 361 8.16 -6.00 -15.41
N ASP A 362 7.07 -6.73 -15.69
CA ASP A 362 6.97 -7.75 -16.75
C ASP A 362 7.31 -7.24 -18.17
N LEU A 363 6.99 -5.98 -18.48
CA LEU A 363 7.19 -5.37 -19.80
C LEU A 363 8.30 -4.31 -19.81
N GLY A 364 8.88 -4.03 -18.64
CA GLY A 364 9.90 -3.02 -18.43
C GLY A 364 11.32 -3.55 -18.65
N ARG A 365 12.31 -2.67 -18.46
CA ARG A 365 13.71 -3.09 -18.44
C ARG A 365 14.05 -3.74 -17.09
N PRO A 366 14.62 -4.95 -17.06
CA PRO A 366 15.13 -5.55 -15.82
C PRO A 366 16.31 -4.73 -15.25
N LEU A 367 16.63 -4.93 -13.98
CA LEU A 367 17.73 -4.26 -13.28
C LEU A 367 19.07 -4.56 -13.95
N GLN A 368 19.27 -5.79 -14.45
CA GLN A 368 20.44 -6.16 -15.24
C GLN A 368 20.68 -5.21 -16.44
N ASP A 369 19.62 -4.85 -17.17
CA ASP A 369 19.69 -3.93 -18.32
C ASP A 369 19.98 -2.47 -17.93
N LEU A 370 19.68 -2.12 -16.66
CA LEU A 370 19.90 -0.80 -16.08
C LEU A 370 21.21 -0.74 -15.25
N ALA A 371 21.92 -1.86 -15.10
CA ALA A 371 23.12 -1.95 -14.28
C ALA A 371 24.17 -0.88 -14.62
N PRO A 372 24.50 -0.58 -15.91
CA PRO A 372 25.44 0.49 -16.22
C PRO A 372 25.03 1.86 -15.66
N GLU A 373 23.76 2.23 -15.79
CA GLU A 373 23.18 3.45 -15.24
C GLU A 373 23.21 3.46 -13.71
N LEU A 374 22.89 2.35 -13.05
CA LEU A 374 22.89 2.22 -11.59
C LEU A 374 24.31 2.32 -11.00
N PHE A 375 25.31 1.70 -11.64
CA PHE A 375 26.71 1.83 -11.23
C PHE A 375 27.26 3.23 -11.51
N TRP A 376 26.86 3.85 -12.62
CA TRP A 376 27.17 5.26 -12.88
C TRP A 376 26.58 6.16 -11.79
N PHE A 377 25.31 5.97 -11.43
CA PHE A 377 24.63 6.76 -10.40
C PHE A 377 25.33 6.68 -9.05
N ARG A 378 25.68 5.47 -8.59
CA ARG A 378 26.44 5.27 -7.35
C ARG A 378 27.76 6.01 -7.34
N LYS A 379 28.51 5.91 -8.44
CA LYS A 379 29.78 6.61 -8.60
C LYS A 379 29.57 8.12 -8.52
N THR A 380 28.59 8.65 -9.25
CA THR A 380 28.33 10.10 -9.28
C THR A 380 27.79 10.63 -7.94
N CYS A 381 27.00 9.85 -7.20
CA CYS A 381 26.60 10.19 -5.83
C CYS A 381 27.84 10.34 -4.93
N ALA A 382 28.73 9.35 -4.95
CA ALA A 382 29.96 9.37 -4.16
C ALA A 382 30.88 10.55 -4.54
N GLU A 383 31.04 10.84 -5.85
CA GLU A 383 31.81 11.99 -6.34
C GLU A 383 31.17 13.34 -5.95
N SER A 384 29.84 13.38 -5.78
CA SER A 384 29.09 14.57 -5.36
C SER A 384 28.96 14.69 -3.84
N GLY A 385 29.52 13.75 -3.07
CA GLY A 385 29.49 13.77 -1.60
C GLY A 385 28.14 13.41 -0.98
N VAL A 386 27.25 12.74 -1.74
CA VAL A 386 25.93 12.27 -1.24
C VAL A 386 25.88 10.74 -1.21
N ASP A 387 25.11 10.19 -0.28
CA ASP A 387 24.77 8.76 -0.23
C ASP A 387 23.27 8.61 -0.50
N ILE A 388 22.92 7.99 -1.63
CA ILE A 388 21.54 7.75 -2.05
C ILE A 388 21.33 6.23 -2.16
N PRO A 389 20.71 5.59 -1.15
CA PRO A 389 20.47 4.15 -1.15
C PRO A 389 19.35 3.73 -2.11
N PHE A 390 19.31 2.44 -2.45
CA PHE A 390 18.27 1.86 -3.29
C PHE A 390 17.14 1.22 -2.48
N PHE A 391 15.93 1.30 -3.04
CA PHE A 391 14.68 0.72 -2.53
C PHE A 391 13.88 0.04 -3.65
N PHE A 392 14.53 -0.87 -4.39
CA PHE A 392 14.00 -1.37 -5.65
C PHE A 392 12.64 -2.07 -5.53
N HIS A 393 11.73 -1.73 -6.43
CA HIS A 393 10.71 -2.69 -6.88
C HIS A 393 11.41 -3.90 -7.52
N ALA A 394 11.09 -5.10 -7.04
CA ALA A 394 11.59 -6.34 -7.63
C ALA A 394 10.70 -7.53 -7.27
N GLY A 395 10.49 -8.41 -8.24
CA GLY A 395 9.72 -9.64 -8.08
C GLY A 395 8.20 -9.42 -8.00
N GLU A 396 7.69 -8.31 -8.52
CA GLU A 396 6.26 -8.08 -8.71
C GLU A 396 5.77 -8.76 -10.00
N THR A 397 5.90 -10.09 -10.04
CA THR A 397 5.60 -10.89 -11.22
C THR A 397 5.04 -12.27 -10.87
N LEU A 398 4.26 -12.82 -11.80
CA LEU A 398 3.87 -14.23 -11.77
C LEU A 398 4.96 -15.16 -12.32
N GLY A 399 5.93 -14.62 -13.06
CA GLY A 399 7.04 -15.34 -13.67
C GLY A 399 7.95 -16.04 -12.66
N ASP A 400 8.73 -17.01 -13.14
CA ASP A 400 9.76 -17.73 -12.39
C ASP A 400 10.83 -18.22 -13.38
N GLY A 401 12.10 -17.93 -13.08
CA GLY A 401 13.23 -18.39 -13.89
C GLY A 401 13.49 -17.59 -15.18
N ASP A 402 13.07 -16.33 -15.24
CA ASP A 402 13.39 -15.40 -16.31
C ASP A 402 14.03 -14.10 -15.79
N SER A 403 14.43 -13.22 -16.71
CA SER A 403 15.12 -11.96 -16.38
C SER A 403 14.29 -11.00 -15.52
N ILE A 404 12.96 -11.17 -15.47
CA ILE A 404 12.07 -10.28 -14.73
C ILE A 404 12.12 -10.64 -13.24
N ASP A 405 11.90 -11.91 -12.93
CA ASP A 405 11.99 -12.44 -11.58
C ASP A 405 13.44 -12.42 -11.03
N GLU A 406 14.44 -12.49 -11.93
CA GLU A 406 15.84 -12.29 -11.60
C GLU A 406 16.17 -10.88 -11.04
N ASN A 407 15.27 -9.90 -11.16
CA ASN A 407 15.41 -8.60 -10.49
C ASN A 407 15.56 -8.74 -8.96
N LEU A 408 15.03 -9.80 -8.35
CA LEU A 408 15.26 -10.08 -6.94
C LEU A 408 16.74 -10.32 -6.63
N PHE A 409 17.45 -11.05 -7.49
CA PHE A 409 18.88 -11.32 -7.34
C PHE A 409 19.67 -10.01 -7.47
N ASP A 410 19.38 -9.24 -8.52
CA ASP A 410 20.05 -7.97 -8.78
C ASP A 410 19.79 -6.96 -7.66
N ALA A 411 18.56 -6.82 -7.16
CA ALA A 411 18.24 -5.91 -6.06
C ALA A 411 19.04 -6.24 -4.79
N ILE A 412 19.19 -7.54 -4.46
CA ILE A 412 19.97 -8.00 -3.31
C ILE A 412 21.47 -7.78 -3.52
N LEU A 413 22.01 -8.06 -4.73
CA LEU A 413 23.42 -7.86 -5.05
C LEU A 413 23.79 -6.38 -5.12
N LEU A 414 22.87 -5.55 -5.59
CA LEU A 414 22.94 -4.10 -5.53
C LEU A 414 22.71 -3.59 -4.10
N GLY A 415 22.50 -4.42 -3.08
CA GLY A 415 22.46 -3.98 -1.69
C GLY A 415 21.29 -3.03 -1.38
N THR A 416 20.13 -3.28 -1.99
CA THR A 416 18.89 -2.57 -1.65
C THR A 416 18.59 -2.68 -0.14
N ARG A 417 17.99 -1.64 0.45
CA ARG A 417 17.59 -1.66 1.87
C ARG A 417 16.28 -2.39 2.10
N ARG A 418 15.38 -2.27 1.13
CA ARG A 418 14.04 -2.87 1.11
C ARG A 418 13.72 -3.29 -0.32
N ILE A 419 12.80 -4.23 -0.48
CA ILE A 419 12.29 -4.69 -1.78
C ILE A 419 10.80 -4.36 -1.83
N GLY A 420 10.40 -3.58 -2.84
CA GLY A 420 9.01 -3.33 -3.19
C GLY A 420 8.36 -4.60 -3.73
N HIS A 421 7.21 -4.97 -3.16
CA HIS A 421 6.43 -6.19 -3.38
C HIS A 421 7.13 -7.49 -2.99
N GLY A 422 8.21 -7.88 -3.68
CA GLY A 422 8.86 -9.19 -3.50
C GLY A 422 7.89 -10.36 -3.70
N PHE A 423 6.89 -10.20 -4.57
CA PHE A 423 5.76 -11.13 -4.70
C PHE A 423 6.20 -12.54 -5.08
N SER A 424 7.16 -12.68 -5.99
CA SER A 424 7.72 -13.97 -6.45
C SER A 424 8.81 -14.55 -5.54
N LEU A 425 9.24 -13.83 -4.49
CA LEU A 425 10.36 -14.24 -3.62
C LEU A 425 10.19 -15.63 -2.99
N TYR A 426 8.96 -16.07 -2.75
CA TYR A 426 8.67 -17.37 -2.14
C TYR A 426 9.16 -18.56 -3.00
N LYS A 427 9.44 -18.33 -4.29
CA LYS A 427 9.98 -19.31 -5.22
C LYS A 427 11.51 -19.48 -5.10
N HIS A 428 12.18 -18.57 -4.37
CA HIS A 428 13.64 -18.47 -4.29
C HIS A 428 14.18 -18.77 -2.88
N PRO A 429 14.32 -20.05 -2.47
CA PRO A 429 14.73 -20.40 -1.11
C PRO A 429 16.11 -19.83 -0.72
N LEU A 430 17.06 -19.75 -1.66
CA LEU A 430 18.35 -19.12 -1.40
C LEU A 430 18.20 -17.62 -1.10
N LEU A 431 17.36 -16.91 -1.86
CA LEU A 431 17.16 -15.48 -1.66
C LEU A 431 16.41 -15.19 -0.36
N ILE A 432 15.48 -16.06 0.05
CA ILE A 432 14.84 -15.98 1.38
C ILE A 432 15.90 -15.95 2.50
N ASP A 433 16.91 -16.82 2.43
CA ASP A 433 17.98 -16.83 3.43
C ASP A 433 18.83 -15.56 3.35
N MET A 434 19.14 -15.09 2.13
CA MET A 434 19.93 -13.88 1.92
C MET A 434 19.23 -12.61 2.42
N VAL A 435 17.91 -12.43 2.19
CA VAL A 435 17.19 -11.23 2.67
C VAL A 435 17.15 -11.18 4.18
N LYS A 436 17.02 -12.34 4.85
CA LYS A 436 17.07 -12.45 6.31
C LYS A 436 18.45 -12.11 6.85
N GLU A 437 19.51 -12.69 6.27
CA GLU A 437 20.89 -12.43 6.67
C GLU A 437 21.25 -10.94 6.50
N LYS A 438 20.88 -10.36 5.36
CA LYS A 438 21.18 -8.97 4.99
C LYS A 438 20.22 -7.95 5.60
N ARG A 439 19.16 -8.40 6.30
CA ARG A 439 18.13 -7.55 6.91
C ARG A 439 17.45 -6.65 5.88
N ILE A 440 17.03 -7.22 4.76
CA ILE A 440 16.26 -6.54 3.72
C ILE A 440 14.78 -6.77 4.01
N LEU A 441 14.02 -5.69 4.19
CA LEU A 441 12.57 -5.76 4.42
C LEU A 441 11.82 -5.94 3.09
N ILE A 442 10.77 -6.76 3.09
CA ILE A 442 9.79 -6.81 2.00
C ILE A 442 8.62 -5.85 2.29
N GLU A 443 8.36 -4.94 1.37
CA GLU A 443 7.21 -4.03 1.39
C GLU A 443 6.05 -4.67 0.63
N SER A 444 5.09 -5.28 1.32
CA SER A 444 4.00 -6.02 0.67
C SER A 444 2.75 -5.16 0.57
N CYS A 445 2.11 -5.17 -0.61
CA CYS A 445 0.91 -4.39 -0.93
C CYS A 445 -0.22 -5.33 -1.39
N PRO A 446 -0.89 -6.07 -0.49
CA PRO A 446 -1.77 -7.15 -0.89
C PRO A 446 -2.98 -6.71 -1.73
N VAL A 447 -3.56 -5.53 -1.47
CA VAL A 447 -4.66 -5.00 -2.30
C VAL A 447 -4.16 -4.71 -3.71
N SER A 448 -2.96 -4.13 -3.85
CA SER A 448 -2.34 -3.91 -5.16
C SER A 448 -2.14 -5.22 -5.92
N ASN A 449 -1.52 -6.21 -5.28
CA ASN A 449 -1.24 -7.50 -5.92
C ASN A 449 -2.53 -8.24 -6.33
N GLU A 450 -3.61 -8.12 -5.56
CA GLU A 450 -4.91 -8.66 -5.93
C GLU A 450 -5.57 -7.88 -7.08
N VAL A 451 -5.61 -6.55 -7.00
CA VAL A 451 -6.26 -5.68 -7.99
C VAL A 451 -5.57 -5.74 -9.34
N LEU A 452 -4.23 -5.82 -9.35
CA LEU A 452 -3.39 -6.03 -10.53
C LEU A 452 -3.36 -7.51 -11.01
N ARG A 453 -4.17 -8.38 -10.39
CA ARG A 453 -4.42 -9.77 -10.79
C ARG A 453 -3.19 -10.70 -10.66
N LEU A 454 -2.29 -10.42 -9.72
CA LEU A 454 -1.20 -11.33 -9.34
C LEU A 454 -1.67 -12.44 -8.38
N CYS A 455 -2.76 -12.21 -7.67
CA CYS A 455 -3.45 -13.27 -6.92
C CYS A 455 -4.96 -13.15 -7.07
N GLY A 456 -5.69 -14.25 -6.85
CA GLY A 456 -7.16 -14.28 -7.03
C GLY A 456 -7.93 -13.71 -5.84
N SER A 457 -7.33 -13.78 -4.65
CA SER A 457 -7.75 -13.06 -3.46
C SER A 457 -6.63 -13.00 -2.44
N ILE A 458 -6.80 -12.23 -1.36
CA ILE A 458 -5.91 -12.19 -0.20
C ILE A 458 -5.53 -13.58 0.33
N MET A 459 -6.42 -14.58 0.25
CA MET A 459 -6.16 -15.95 0.74
C MET A 459 -5.09 -16.69 -0.09
N SER A 460 -4.92 -16.29 -1.35
CA SER A 460 -3.92 -16.86 -2.27
C SER A 460 -2.61 -16.07 -2.33
N HIS A 461 -2.50 -15.00 -1.52
CA HIS A 461 -1.32 -14.14 -1.48
C HIS A 461 -0.10 -14.90 -0.92
N PRO A 462 1.13 -14.72 -1.45
CA PRO A 462 2.31 -15.50 -1.04
C PRO A 462 2.95 -15.04 0.29
N LEU A 463 2.62 -13.84 0.79
CA LEU A 463 3.24 -13.28 2.01
C LEU A 463 3.23 -14.23 3.22
N PRO A 464 2.14 -14.97 3.55
CA PRO A 464 2.14 -15.93 4.66
C PRO A 464 3.26 -16.97 4.57
N ALA A 465 3.66 -17.40 3.37
CA ALA A 465 4.77 -18.33 3.18
C ALA A 465 6.12 -17.69 3.54
N LEU A 466 6.31 -16.41 3.20
CA LEU A 466 7.51 -15.65 3.57
C LEU A 466 7.56 -15.40 5.09
N LEU A 467 6.43 -15.04 5.70
CA LEU A 467 6.32 -14.87 7.16
C LEU A 467 6.64 -16.17 7.89
N ALA A 468 6.15 -17.31 7.40
CA ALA A 468 6.44 -18.63 7.97
C ALA A 468 7.94 -18.99 7.94
N ARG A 469 8.70 -18.42 6.99
CA ARG A 469 10.16 -18.62 6.84
C ARG A 469 11.00 -17.55 7.54
N GLY A 470 10.39 -16.62 8.26
CA GLY A 470 11.11 -15.62 9.05
C GLY A 470 11.57 -14.41 8.25
N VAL A 471 11.00 -14.18 7.06
CA VAL A 471 11.29 -12.99 6.26
C VAL A 471 10.70 -11.75 6.95
N PRO A 472 11.48 -10.68 7.14
CA PRO A 472 10.97 -9.43 7.70
C PRO A 472 10.15 -8.71 6.63
N CYS A 473 8.87 -8.45 6.94
CA CYS A 473 7.94 -7.79 6.04
C CYS A 473 7.21 -6.64 6.73
N SER A 474 6.67 -5.73 5.94
CA SER A 474 5.67 -4.74 6.34
C SER A 474 4.51 -4.74 5.34
N LEU A 475 3.32 -4.34 5.78
CA LEU A 475 2.19 -4.08 4.89
C LEU A 475 2.21 -2.62 4.45
N CYS A 476 1.79 -2.34 3.23
CA CYS A 476 1.75 -1.03 2.59
C CYS A 476 0.51 -0.94 1.68
N ASN A 477 0.15 0.27 1.21
CA ASN A 477 -1.09 0.52 0.48
C ASN A 477 -0.91 0.81 -1.02
N ASP A 478 0.31 1.13 -1.45
CA ASP A 478 0.69 1.37 -2.84
C ASP A 478 -0.01 2.61 -3.46
N ASP A 479 -1.16 2.39 -4.11
CA ASP A 479 -1.88 3.35 -4.95
C ASP A 479 -3.38 3.41 -4.60
N PRO A 480 -3.75 3.83 -3.38
CA PRO A 480 -5.09 3.61 -2.86
C PRO A 480 -6.24 4.27 -3.66
N THR A 481 -5.97 5.34 -4.39
CA THR A 481 -6.96 5.96 -5.28
C THR A 481 -7.24 5.10 -6.50
N ILE A 482 -6.18 4.56 -7.11
CA ILE A 482 -6.27 3.77 -8.35
C ILE A 482 -6.82 2.38 -8.05
N LEU A 483 -6.47 1.82 -6.89
CA LEU A 483 -6.82 0.47 -6.47
C LEU A 483 -8.21 0.37 -5.80
N GLY A 484 -8.85 1.52 -5.52
CA GLY A 484 -10.25 1.59 -5.08
C GLY A 484 -10.47 1.66 -3.56
N GLN A 485 -9.43 1.83 -2.75
CA GLN A 485 -9.53 2.13 -1.32
C GLN A 485 -10.22 3.49 -1.07
N GLY A 486 -9.90 4.49 -1.88
CA GLY A 486 -10.52 5.83 -1.82
C GLY A 486 -10.08 6.69 -0.63
N VAL A 487 -9.14 6.22 0.18
CA VAL A 487 -8.52 6.96 1.30
C VAL A 487 -7.03 6.66 1.33
N MET A 488 -6.22 7.60 1.83
CA MET A 488 -4.75 7.51 1.78
C MET A 488 -4.11 6.58 2.83
N GLY A 489 -4.93 5.85 3.60
CA GLY A 489 -4.48 5.00 4.72
C GLY A 489 -4.05 3.59 4.32
N MET A 490 -3.76 2.77 5.33
CA MET A 490 -3.33 1.37 5.25
C MET A 490 -4.35 0.39 5.87
N SER A 491 -5.45 0.88 6.44
CA SER A 491 -6.46 0.05 7.10
C SER A 491 -7.06 -1.03 6.21
N HIS A 492 -7.24 -0.77 4.91
CA HIS A 492 -7.73 -1.76 3.94
C HIS A 492 -6.80 -2.98 3.82
N ASP A 493 -5.50 -2.75 3.62
CA ASP A 493 -4.50 -3.82 3.53
C ASP A 493 -4.33 -4.58 4.85
N PHE A 494 -4.36 -3.87 5.99
CA PHE A 494 -4.30 -4.49 7.32
C PHE A 494 -5.52 -5.35 7.61
N TRP A 495 -6.71 -4.86 7.26
CA TRP A 495 -7.94 -5.62 7.47
C TRP A 495 -8.00 -6.85 6.57
N GLN A 496 -7.63 -6.71 5.29
CA GLN A 496 -7.56 -7.84 4.36
C GLN A 496 -6.63 -8.93 4.90
N ALA A 497 -5.43 -8.55 5.34
CA ALA A 497 -4.46 -9.47 5.94
C ALA A 497 -5.02 -10.15 7.19
N LEU A 498 -5.62 -9.41 8.12
CA LEU A 498 -6.18 -9.96 9.36
C LEU A 498 -7.33 -10.93 9.09
N GLN A 499 -8.23 -10.57 8.17
CA GLN A 499 -9.37 -11.41 7.86
C GLN A 499 -8.96 -12.65 7.07
N GLY A 500 -8.11 -12.47 6.06
CA GLY A 500 -7.73 -13.49 5.08
C GLY A 500 -6.70 -14.50 5.57
N TRP A 501 -5.74 -14.11 6.41
CA TRP A 501 -4.65 -15.00 6.84
C TRP A 501 -4.88 -15.53 8.26
N GLU A 502 -5.42 -16.74 8.36
CA GLU A 502 -5.79 -17.37 9.64
C GLU A 502 -4.68 -17.39 10.68
N ASN A 503 -3.45 -17.62 10.26
CA ASN A 503 -2.30 -17.74 11.16
C ASN A 503 -1.58 -16.39 11.37
N LEU A 504 -2.20 -15.24 11.04
CA LEU A 504 -1.64 -13.91 11.28
C LEU A 504 -2.09 -13.37 12.65
N GLY A 505 -3.40 -13.20 12.85
CA GLY A 505 -3.97 -12.61 14.07
C GLY A 505 -3.44 -11.21 14.38
N LEU A 506 -3.89 -10.63 15.50
CA LEU A 506 -3.51 -9.28 15.90
C LEU A 506 -2.00 -9.15 16.18
N ALA A 507 -1.39 -10.17 16.78
CA ALA A 507 0.06 -10.19 17.06
C ALA A 507 0.90 -10.14 15.79
N GLY A 508 0.47 -10.84 14.72
CA GLY A 508 1.15 -10.80 13.43
C GLY A 508 1.09 -9.41 12.79
N LEU A 509 -0.08 -8.75 12.85
CA LEU A 509 -0.20 -7.35 12.41
C LEU A 509 0.69 -6.42 13.23
N GLY A 510 0.72 -6.58 14.55
CA GLY A 510 1.61 -5.81 15.44
C GLY A 510 3.07 -5.95 15.02
N SER A 511 3.52 -7.17 14.73
CA SER A 511 4.90 -7.41 14.24
C SER A 511 5.18 -6.74 12.89
N LEU A 512 4.23 -6.75 11.94
CA LEU A 512 4.36 -6.10 10.64
C LEU A 512 4.45 -4.55 10.79
N ALA A 513 3.67 -3.98 11.71
CA ALA A 513 3.71 -2.57 12.06
C ALA A 513 5.00 -2.17 12.80
N GLU A 514 5.52 -3.00 13.71
CA GLU A 514 6.83 -2.75 14.33
C GLU A 514 7.95 -2.75 13.27
N ASN A 515 7.90 -3.71 12.34
CA ASN A 515 8.88 -3.81 11.25
C ASN A 515 8.89 -2.56 10.37
N SER A 516 7.72 -1.96 10.11
CA SER A 516 7.67 -0.73 9.31
C SER A 516 8.41 0.43 10.01
N VAL A 517 8.33 0.54 11.34
CA VAL A 517 9.13 1.52 12.10
C VAL A 517 10.61 1.17 12.08
N ARG A 518 10.95 -0.11 12.26
CA ARG A 518 12.33 -0.58 12.33
C ARG A 518 13.10 -0.38 11.02
N TRP A 519 12.43 -0.41 9.87
CA TRP A 519 13.03 -0.22 8.54
C TRP A 519 12.68 1.13 7.89
N ALA A 520 12.11 2.07 8.63
CA ALA A 520 11.89 3.43 8.15
C ALA A 520 13.21 4.19 7.93
N SER A 521 13.21 5.08 6.95
CA SER A 521 14.38 5.89 6.54
C SER A 521 14.45 7.23 7.27
N PHE A 522 14.34 7.25 8.60
CA PHE A 522 14.27 8.50 9.37
C PHE A 522 15.44 9.46 9.14
N GLU A 523 16.65 8.93 8.94
CA GLU A 523 17.88 9.69 8.70
C GLU A 523 18.68 9.06 7.56
N ASP A 524 19.68 9.79 7.08
CA ASP A 524 20.72 9.23 6.23
C ASP A 524 21.67 8.36 7.05
N TYR A 525 21.91 7.16 6.55
CA TYR A 525 22.82 6.19 7.15
C TYR A 525 23.77 5.70 6.07
N THR A 526 25.03 5.46 6.40
CA THR A 526 25.86 4.59 5.56
C THR A 526 25.29 3.17 5.57
N ALA A 527 25.68 2.33 4.61
CA ALA A 527 25.24 0.92 4.57
C ALA A 527 25.53 0.16 5.88
N LYS A 528 26.65 0.45 6.54
CA LYS A 528 27.02 -0.20 7.81
C LYS A 528 26.16 0.29 8.97
N GLU A 529 25.91 1.60 9.06
CA GLU A 529 25.05 2.18 10.09
C GLU A 529 23.61 1.71 9.94
N TRP A 530 23.10 1.61 8.71
CA TRP A 530 21.77 1.08 8.44
C TRP A 530 21.57 -0.32 9.03
N VAL A 531 22.45 -1.26 8.68
CA VAL A 531 22.36 -2.65 9.14
C VAL A 531 22.51 -2.73 10.66
N GLN A 532 23.41 -1.94 11.23
CA GLN A 532 23.66 -1.94 12.67
C GLN A 532 22.47 -1.35 13.45
N ASP A 533 21.89 -0.24 13.00
CA ASP A 533 20.80 0.43 13.72
C ASP A 533 19.46 -0.32 13.56
N VAL A 534 19.20 -0.95 12.40
CA VAL A 534 18.10 -1.94 12.25
C VAL A 534 18.27 -3.13 13.21
N LYS A 535 19.53 -3.58 13.40
CA LYS A 535 19.86 -4.66 14.31
C LYS A 535 19.67 -4.28 15.78
N ASP A 536 20.12 -3.10 16.17
CA ASP A 536 20.02 -2.62 17.54
C ASP A 536 18.56 -2.33 17.92
N GLY A 537 17.75 -1.84 16.99
CA GLY A 537 16.32 -1.63 17.20
C GLY A 537 16.05 -0.77 18.44
N THR A 538 15.23 -1.26 19.36
CA THR A 538 14.91 -0.57 20.63
C THR A 538 16.14 -0.36 21.53
N MET A 539 17.19 -1.16 21.37
CA MET A 539 18.45 -1.04 22.14
C MET A 539 19.41 -0.02 21.55
N GLY A 540 19.10 0.54 20.37
CA GLY A 540 19.85 1.61 19.75
C GLY A 540 19.75 2.94 20.51
N LYS A 541 20.50 3.93 20.03
CA LYS A 541 20.57 5.28 20.63
C LYS A 541 20.06 6.40 19.70
N GLY A 542 19.79 6.09 18.42
CA GLY A 542 19.32 7.06 17.44
C GLY A 542 17.79 7.15 17.38
N VAL A 543 17.30 7.96 16.43
CA VAL A 543 15.87 8.23 16.26
C VAL A 543 15.04 6.97 16.05
N ARG A 544 15.56 5.95 15.33
CA ARG A 544 14.86 4.67 15.12
C ARG A 544 14.52 3.99 16.44
N ALA A 545 15.46 3.95 17.39
CA ALA A 545 15.24 3.35 18.69
C ALA A 545 14.20 4.12 19.51
N GLU A 546 14.19 5.45 19.40
CA GLU A 546 13.19 6.31 20.01
C GLU A 546 11.79 6.06 19.43
N ARG A 547 11.66 6.00 18.09
CA ARG A 547 10.37 5.73 17.41
C ARG A 547 9.85 4.34 17.70
N LEU A 548 10.72 3.33 17.80
CA LEU A 548 10.29 1.99 18.21
C LEU A 548 9.74 1.99 19.64
N LYS A 549 10.38 2.68 20.58
CA LYS A 549 9.87 2.81 21.97
C LYS A 549 8.54 3.57 22.02
N GLU A 550 8.41 4.64 21.24
CA GLU A 550 7.17 5.40 21.11
C GLU A 550 6.04 4.52 20.54
N TRP A 551 6.33 3.76 19.49
CA TRP A 551 5.38 2.84 18.87
C TRP A 551 4.94 1.73 19.83
N ILE A 552 5.86 1.10 20.57
CA ILE A 552 5.53 0.10 21.60
C ILE A 552 4.56 0.71 22.63
N GLY A 553 4.81 1.94 23.08
CA GLY A 553 3.89 2.64 23.98
C GLY A 553 2.51 2.91 23.38
N LYS A 554 2.41 3.16 22.06
CA LYS A 554 1.12 3.29 21.36
C LYS A 554 0.42 1.93 21.21
N TRP A 555 1.18 0.87 20.91
CA TRP A 555 0.69 -0.50 20.79
C TRP A 555 0.03 -0.97 22.09
N GLU A 556 0.71 -0.82 23.23
CA GLU A 556 0.16 -1.24 24.53
C GLU A 556 -1.13 -0.47 24.88
N LYS A 557 -1.19 0.83 24.59
CA LYS A 557 -2.41 1.63 24.79
C LYS A 557 -3.55 1.17 23.88
N PHE A 558 -3.24 0.83 22.64
CA PHE A 558 -4.21 0.31 21.70
C PHE A 558 -4.74 -1.06 22.16
N CYS A 559 -3.88 -1.97 22.58
CA CYS A 559 -4.29 -3.25 23.16
C CYS A 559 -5.17 -3.07 24.39
N ALA A 560 -4.80 -2.15 25.30
CA ALA A 560 -5.63 -1.82 26.46
C ALA A 560 -7.02 -1.30 26.05
N TRP A 561 -7.10 -0.45 25.02
CA TRP A 561 -8.38 0.00 24.48
C TRP A 561 -9.20 -1.16 23.88
N VAL A 562 -8.57 -2.11 23.17
CA VAL A 562 -9.29 -3.28 22.65
C VAL A 562 -9.90 -4.12 23.79
N VAL A 563 -9.15 -4.33 24.87
CA VAL A 563 -9.64 -5.05 26.06
C VAL A 563 -10.78 -4.29 26.74
N ASP A 564 -10.65 -2.97 26.92
CA ASP A 564 -11.67 -2.13 27.55
C ASP A 564 -12.97 -2.06 26.73
N GLU A 565 -12.87 -1.93 25.40
CA GLU A 565 -14.02 -1.75 24.51
C GLU A 565 -14.73 -3.07 24.17
N TYR A 566 -13.97 -4.16 24.02
CA TYR A 566 -14.47 -5.42 23.47
C TYR A 566 -14.30 -6.62 24.41
N GLY A 567 -13.65 -6.43 25.56
CA GLY A 567 -13.64 -7.42 26.63
C GLY A 567 -15.05 -7.68 27.15
N VAL A 568 -15.31 -8.91 27.58
CA VAL A 568 -16.59 -9.24 28.20
C VAL A 568 -16.54 -8.73 29.65
N ASP A 569 -17.52 -7.92 30.05
CA ASP A 569 -17.71 -7.56 31.46
C ASP A 569 -17.90 -8.86 32.26
N GLU A 570 -16.91 -9.27 33.07
CA GLU A 570 -17.04 -10.39 34.01
C GLU A 570 -18.02 -10.11 35.17
N ASN A 571 -18.89 -9.09 35.06
CA ASN A 571 -20.03 -8.89 35.96
C ASN A 571 -21.28 -9.61 35.44
N LEU A 572 -21.17 -10.90 35.15
CA LEU A 572 -22.31 -11.80 35.28
C LEU A 572 -22.38 -12.19 36.75
N GLU A 573 -23.09 -11.39 37.56
CA GLU A 573 -23.64 -11.96 38.80
C GLU A 573 -24.41 -13.23 38.40
N PRO A 574 -24.11 -14.38 39.02
CA PRO A 574 -24.88 -15.58 38.75
C PRO A 574 -26.31 -15.26 39.17
N SER A 575 -27.23 -15.21 38.20
CA SER A 575 -28.65 -15.09 38.49
C SER A 575 -29.04 -16.23 39.44
N GLU A 576 -29.40 -15.86 40.67
CA GLU A 576 -29.91 -16.77 41.72
C GLU A 576 -31.15 -17.55 41.28
#